data_AF-A0A525C3V3-F1
#
_entry.id   AF-A0A525C3V3-F1
#
_cell.length_a   1.000
_cell.length_b   1.000
_cell.length_c   1.000
_cell.angle_alpha   90.00
_cell.angle_beta   90.00
_cell.angle_gamma   90.00
#
_symmetry.space_group_name_H-M   'P 1'
#
loop_
_entity.id
_entity.type
_entity.pdbx_description
1 polymer ?
#
loop_
_entity_poly.entity_id
_entity_poly.type
_entity_poly.pdbx_seq_one_letter_code
_entity_poly.pdbx_strand_id
1 'polypeptide(L)'
;MKKSLLFEEHCQQAANAIEALQSGNAGFRQLSGSEIDRLCSGGCSSDNWSQVLVYGEVPEGAILRTSFSGSVWLDFGGWYKYAKPTCEASLKYPVGRIENSRLQDCFIGQHATVLDCTLISSTFIEPHAQLIGSTITNPRAKSHFGVGSQLKLLNEISPFEYLLAPGLTLDDLAELEILRPSCPDLPGILSGWSIIGSHALVEFCRDAGNLLLDYSCRISNALSVNNAMLLSRITNEQGWISCQPSFIETGGSITNGVLQPGSSISSSARANHVF
;
A
#
# COMPACT_ATOMS: atom_id res chain seq x y z
N MET A 1 -15.05 -18.13 -11.42
CA MET A 1 -13.62 -18.50 -11.33
C MET A 1 -12.59 -17.48 -11.83
N LYS A 2 -12.91 -16.26 -12.30
CA LYS A 2 -11.88 -15.25 -12.73
C LYS A 2 -11.59 -14.12 -11.71
N LYS A 3 -12.13 -14.18 -10.49
CA LYS A 3 -12.20 -13.01 -9.57
C LYS A 3 -11.11 -12.93 -8.49
N SER A 4 -10.40 -14.02 -8.11
CA SER A 4 -9.31 -13.94 -7.10
C SER A 4 -7.92 -13.59 -7.68
N LEU A 5 -7.71 -13.80 -8.98
CA LEU A 5 -6.43 -13.59 -9.67
C LEU A 5 -5.89 -12.16 -9.55
N LEU A 6 -6.78 -11.15 -9.52
CA LEU A 6 -6.38 -9.75 -9.62
C LEU A 6 -5.64 -9.24 -8.38
N PHE A 7 -5.99 -9.75 -7.20
CA PHE A 7 -5.38 -9.36 -5.94
C PHE A 7 -4.03 -10.04 -5.74
N GLU A 8 -3.98 -11.35 -5.97
CA GLU A 8 -2.74 -12.13 -5.89
C GLU A 8 -1.68 -11.58 -6.87
N GLU A 9 -2.09 -11.22 -8.10
CA GLU A 9 -1.24 -10.55 -9.06
C GLU A 9 -0.70 -9.21 -8.54
N HIS A 10 -1.54 -8.38 -7.90
CA HIS A 10 -1.11 -7.10 -7.31
C HIS A 10 -0.02 -7.35 -6.27
N CYS A 11 -0.30 -8.23 -5.31
CA CYS A 11 0.63 -8.54 -4.24
C CYS A 11 1.95 -9.12 -4.75
N GLN A 12 1.88 -10.04 -5.72
CA GLN A 12 3.08 -10.62 -6.32
C GLN A 12 3.91 -9.57 -7.06
N GLN A 13 3.27 -8.65 -7.78
CA GLN A 13 3.98 -7.58 -8.49
C GLN A 13 4.64 -6.59 -7.54
N ALA A 14 3.94 -6.19 -6.48
CA ALA A 14 4.54 -5.34 -5.44
C ALA A 14 5.70 -6.05 -4.73
N ALA A 15 5.56 -7.33 -4.39
CA ALA A 15 6.64 -8.12 -3.78
C ALA A 15 7.89 -8.19 -4.68
N ASN A 16 7.70 -8.52 -5.96
CA ASN A 16 8.77 -8.56 -6.95
C ASN A 16 9.45 -7.18 -7.12
N ALA A 17 8.65 -6.10 -7.09
CA ALA A 17 9.19 -4.75 -7.18
C ALA A 17 10.04 -4.40 -5.95
N ILE A 18 9.57 -4.71 -4.73
CA ILE A 18 10.34 -4.48 -3.50
C ILE A 18 11.64 -5.27 -3.51
N GLU A 19 11.63 -6.53 -3.95
CA GLU A 19 12.84 -7.34 -4.10
C GLU A 19 13.81 -6.73 -5.13
N ALA A 20 13.31 -6.23 -6.25
CA ALA A 20 14.13 -5.55 -7.26
C ALA A 20 14.77 -4.25 -6.72
N LEU A 21 14.05 -3.49 -5.88
CA LEU A 21 14.56 -2.29 -5.23
C LEU A 21 15.66 -2.64 -4.21
N GLN A 22 15.42 -3.66 -3.39
CA GLN A 22 16.36 -4.09 -2.35
C GLN A 22 17.63 -4.73 -2.91
N SER A 23 17.53 -5.44 -4.04
CA SER A 23 18.68 -6.04 -4.73
C SER A 23 19.50 -5.06 -5.56
N GLY A 24 19.03 -3.81 -5.74
CA GLY A 24 19.70 -2.79 -6.55
C GLY A 24 19.54 -2.98 -8.07
N ASN A 25 18.71 -3.92 -8.51
CA ASN A 25 18.50 -4.24 -9.93
C ASN A 25 17.44 -3.36 -10.61
N ALA A 26 16.81 -2.44 -9.88
CA ALA A 26 15.70 -1.63 -10.39
C ALA A 26 16.11 -0.50 -11.35
N GLY A 27 17.40 -0.27 -11.60
CA GLY A 27 17.88 0.76 -12.53
C GLY A 27 17.69 2.19 -12.03
N PHE A 28 17.49 2.38 -10.73
CA PHE A 28 17.47 3.70 -10.11
C PHE A 28 18.90 4.26 -10.05
N ARG A 29 19.03 5.56 -10.32
CA ARG A 29 20.30 6.29 -10.21
C ARG A 29 20.35 7.10 -8.94
N GLN A 30 21.55 7.50 -8.54
CA GLN A 30 21.73 8.51 -7.51
C GLN A 30 21.33 9.90 -8.03
N LEU A 31 20.97 10.78 -7.10
CA LEU A 31 20.78 12.20 -7.38
C LEU A 31 22.11 12.84 -7.81
N SER A 32 22.04 13.70 -8.83
CA SER A 32 23.16 14.57 -9.21
C SER A 32 23.36 15.68 -8.18
N GLY A 33 24.57 16.27 -8.15
CA GLY A 33 24.86 17.39 -7.24
C GLY A 33 23.89 18.56 -7.43
N SER A 34 23.57 18.91 -8.69
CA SER A 34 22.58 19.95 -9.00
C SER A 34 21.15 19.63 -8.53
N GLU A 35 20.76 18.36 -8.54
CA GLU A 35 19.46 17.95 -7.98
C GLU A 35 19.45 18.08 -6.46
N ILE A 36 20.53 17.67 -5.79
CA ILE A 36 20.69 17.81 -4.34
C ILE A 36 20.64 19.28 -3.94
N ASP A 37 21.36 20.16 -4.62
CA ASP A 37 21.36 21.60 -4.34
C ASP A 37 19.96 22.21 -4.49
N ARG A 38 19.22 21.82 -5.55
CA ARG A 38 17.82 22.23 -5.73
C ARG A 38 16.92 21.73 -4.59
N LEU A 39 17.05 20.46 -4.18
CA LEU A 39 16.28 19.90 -3.07
C LEU A 39 16.57 20.63 -1.74
N CYS A 40 17.85 20.88 -1.45
CA CYS A 40 18.29 21.64 -0.29
C CYS A 40 17.72 23.07 -0.30
N SER A 41 17.72 23.75 -1.46
CA SER A 41 17.12 25.08 -1.61
C SER A 41 15.61 25.09 -1.37
N GLY A 42 14.93 23.97 -1.68
CA GLY A 42 13.52 23.74 -1.38
C GLY A 42 13.25 23.36 0.09
N GLY A 43 14.26 23.40 0.96
CA GLY A 43 14.16 23.06 2.38
C GLY A 43 14.18 21.55 2.66
N CYS A 44 14.61 20.72 1.69
CA CYS A 44 14.76 19.29 1.92
C CYS A 44 16.08 18.97 2.63
N SER A 45 16.11 17.86 3.36
CA SER A 45 17.30 17.35 4.03
C SER A 45 17.37 15.84 3.91
N SER A 46 18.56 15.27 3.97
CA SER A 46 18.74 13.81 4.02
C SER A 46 19.85 13.44 4.99
N ASP A 47 19.68 12.35 5.73
CA ASP A 47 20.75 11.76 6.54
C ASP A 47 21.90 11.29 5.64
N ASN A 48 21.57 10.79 4.44
CA ASN A 48 22.52 10.36 3.44
C ASN A 48 21.91 10.38 2.03
N TRP A 49 22.30 11.36 1.21
CA TRP A 49 21.82 11.48 -0.18
C TRP A 49 22.17 10.28 -1.07
N SER A 50 23.18 9.47 -0.73
CA SER A 50 23.51 8.28 -1.52
C SER A 50 22.46 7.17 -1.41
N GLN A 51 21.56 7.26 -0.42
CA GLN A 51 20.44 6.35 -0.20
C GLN A 51 19.12 6.85 -0.81
N VAL A 52 19.10 8.08 -1.33
CA VAL A 52 17.96 8.65 -2.05
C VAL A 52 18.19 8.42 -3.54
N LEU A 53 17.48 7.45 -4.08
CA LEU A 53 17.60 7.01 -5.46
C LEU A 53 16.41 7.48 -6.28
N VAL A 54 16.64 7.83 -7.53
CA VAL A 54 15.61 8.34 -8.44
C VAL A 54 15.56 7.55 -9.74
N TYR A 55 14.36 7.36 -10.26
CA TYR A 55 14.11 6.90 -11.62
C TYR A 55 13.48 8.03 -12.43
N GLY A 56 14.14 8.45 -13.53
CA GLY A 56 13.75 9.63 -14.31
C GLY A 56 14.42 10.94 -13.84
N GLU A 57 13.89 12.06 -14.32
CA GLU A 57 14.32 13.41 -13.92
C GLU A 57 13.44 13.92 -12.78
N VAL A 58 14.04 14.55 -11.77
CA VAL A 58 13.28 15.17 -10.67
C VAL A 58 12.66 16.48 -11.18
N PRO A 59 11.31 16.60 -11.24
CA PRO A 59 10.68 17.83 -11.70
C PRO A 59 10.91 18.97 -10.71
N GLU A 60 11.02 20.20 -11.22
CA GLU A 60 11.23 21.37 -10.37
C GLU A 60 10.04 21.62 -9.45
N GLY A 61 10.30 21.84 -8.16
CA GLY A 61 9.26 22.07 -7.16
C GLY A 61 8.40 20.86 -6.81
N ALA A 62 8.68 19.66 -7.34
CA ALA A 62 7.94 18.45 -6.99
C ALA A 62 8.16 18.03 -5.53
N ILE A 63 9.32 18.35 -4.96
CA ILE A 63 9.71 17.99 -3.61
C ILE A 63 10.13 19.23 -2.83
N LEU A 64 9.45 19.51 -1.70
CA LEU A 64 9.70 20.69 -0.87
C LEU A 64 9.63 20.34 0.61
N ARG A 65 10.52 20.91 1.44
CA ARG A 65 10.48 20.78 2.91
C ARG A 65 10.38 19.32 3.42
N THR A 66 11.03 18.39 2.72
CA THR A 66 10.93 16.95 3.01
C THR A 66 12.25 16.43 3.58
N SER A 67 12.19 15.63 4.64
CA SER A 67 13.37 14.96 5.20
C SER A 67 13.41 13.49 4.80
N PHE A 68 14.57 13.03 4.32
CA PHE A 68 14.81 11.66 3.90
C PHE A 68 15.72 10.93 4.88
N SER A 69 15.40 9.67 5.17
CA SER A 69 16.20 8.78 6.01
C SER A 69 16.19 7.35 5.45
N GLY A 70 17.28 6.61 5.62
CA GLY A 70 17.40 5.26 5.05
C GLY A 70 17.25 5.23 3.53
N SER A 71 16.75 4.11 3.00
CA SER A 71 16.67 3.91 1.54
C SER A 71 15.36 4.48 0.98
N VAL A 72 15.43 5.54 0.20
CA VAL A 72 14.24 6.16 -0.43
C VAL A 72 14.34 6.08 -1.93
N TRP A 73 13.31 5.53 -2.57
CA TRP A 73 13.23 5.38 -4.02
C TRP A 73 12.11 6.26 -4.58
N LEU A 74 12.48 7.18 -5.48
CA LEU A 74 11.57 8.14 -6.09
C LEU A 74 11.38 7.83 -7.56
N ASP A 75 10.20 7.39 -7.95
CA ASP A 75 9.87 7.08 -9.34
C ASP A 75 9.16 8.27 -9.99
N PHE A 76 9.85 9.00 -10.85
CA PHE A 76 9.26 10.04 -11.72
C PHE A 76 9.13 9.56 -13.18
N GLY A 77 9.84 8.48 -13.55
CA GLY A 77 9.93 7.97 -14.91
C GLY A 77 8.96 6.83 -15.24
N GLY A 78 8.16 6.36 -14.29
CA GLY A 78 7.18 5.28 -14.50
C GLY A 78 7.84 3.90 -14.55
N TRP A 79 8.79 3.65 -13.65
CA TRP A 79 9.40 2.33 -13.49
C TRP A 79 8.37 1.28 -13.08
N TYR A 80 7.51 1.62 -12.11
CA TYR A 80 6.46 0.72 -11.65
C TYR A 80 5.21 0.86 -12.52
N LYS A 81 4.97 -0.15 -13.38
CA LYS A 81 3.95 -0.11 -14.44
C LYS A 81 2.60 -0.74 -14.06
N TYR A 82 2.41 -1.15 -12.81
CA TYR A 82 1.13 -1.71 -12.41
C TYR A 82 0.11 -0.59 -12.28
N ALA A 83 -0.58 -0.30 -13.38
CA ALA A 83 -1.69 0.62 -13.45
C ALA A 83 -2.91 -0.15 -13.94
N LYS A 84 -3.76 -0.58 -13.01
CA LYS A 84 -5.08 -1.14 -13.35
C LYS A 84 -6.05 -0.01 -13.71
N PRO A 85 -7.10 -0.31 -14.51
CA PRO A 85 -8.07 0.70 -14.92
C PRO A 85 -8.61 1.42 -13.70
N THR A 86 -8.37 2.72 -13.69
CA THR A 86 -8.90 3.67 -12.73
C THR A 86 -10.41 3.68 -12.83
N CYS A 87 -11.08 3.47 -11.70
CA CYS A 87 -12.24 4.33 -11.47
C CYS A 87 -11.68 5.72 -11.19
N GLU A 88 -12.26 6.74 -11.80
CA GLU A 88 -11.93 8.13 -11.53
C GLU A 88 -12.29 8.46 -10.07
N ALA A 89 -11.47 7.98 -9.13
CA ALA A 89 -11.43 8.52 -7.80
C ALA A 89 -10.93 9.95 -7.99
N SER A 90 -11.82 10.91 -7.74
CA SER A 90 -11.52 12.33 -7.84
C SER A 90 -10.27 12.64 -7.03
N LEU A 91 -9.14 12.81 -7.72
CA LEU A 91 -7.88 13.20 -7.10
C LEU A 91 -8.13 14.54 -6.40
N LYS A 92 -8.14 14.51 -5.07
CA LYS A 92 -8.53 15.66 -4.24
C LYS A 92 -7.39 16.65 -4.11
N TYR A 93 -6.15 16.16 -4.24
CA TYR A 93 -4.93 16.92 -4.02
C TYR A 93 -4.06 16.99 -5.29
N PRO A 94 -3.15 17.99 -5.38
CA PRO A 94 -2.23 18.11 -6.51
C PRO A 94 -1.39 16.86 -6.70
N VAL A 95 -1.37 16.35 -7.92
CA VAL A 95 -0.73 15.08 -8.29
C VAL A 95 0.79 15.23 -8.34
N GLY A 96 1.53 14.20 -7.89
CA GLY A 96 2.98 14.14 -8.04
C GLY A 96 3.78 15.07 -7.11
N ARG A 97 3.19 15.50 -5.99
CA ARG A 97 3.81 16.46 -5.06
C ARG A 97 4.17 15.80 -3.74
N ILE A 98 5.41 16.01 -3.29
CA ILE A 98 5.96 15.52 -2.02
C ILE A 98 6.36 16.73 -1.17
N GLU A 99 5.66 16.99 -0.08
CA GLU A 99 5.89 18.20 0.69
C GLU A 99 5.71 18.05 2.20
N ASN A 100 6.55 18.77 2.95
CA ASN A 100 6.45 18.93 4.40
C ASN A 100 6.30 17.58 5.12
N SER A 101 7.08 16.60 4.67
CA SER A 101 6.93 15.21 5.09
C SER A 101 8.26 14.58 5.50
N ARG A 102 8.20 13.51 6.30
CA ARG A 102 9.38 12.69 6.63
C ARG A 102 9.25 11.31 6.04
N LEU A 103 10.24 10.92 5.24
CA LEU A 103 10.25 9.69 4.46
C LEU A 103 11.40 8.79 4.92
N GLN A 104 11.09 7.55 5.29
CA GLN A 104 12.07 6.57 5.73
C GLN A 104 11.87 5.21 5.05
N ASP A 105 12.92 4.65 4.45
CA ASP A 105 12.87 3.29 3.88
C ASP A 105 11.64 3.09 2.95
N CYS A 106 11.38 3.99 2.00
CA CYS A 106 10.10 4.02 1.27
C CYS A 106 10.26 4.12 -0.24
N PHE A 107 9.28 3.58 -0.97
CA PHE A 107 9.15 3.74 -2.41
C PHE A 107 7.98 4.68 -2.71
N ILE A 108 8.21 5.66 -3.57
CA ILE A 108 7.21 6.63 -4.01
C ILE A 108 7.03 6.50 -5.52
N GLY A 109 5.88 5.96 -5.93
CA GLY A 109 5.52 5.75 -7.33
C GLY A 109 5.25 7.05 -8.09
N GLN A 110 5.25 6.94 -9.41
CA GLN A 110 4.98 8.05 -10.31
C GLN A 110 3.65 8.74 -9.97
N HIS A 111 3.64 10.07 -9.95
CA HIS A 111 2.44 10.86 -9.67
C HIS A 111 1.83 10.66 -8.27
N ALA A 112 2.46 9.90 -7.38
CA ALA A 112 2.03 9.82 -5.99
C ALA A 112 2.15 11.18 -5.29
N THR A 113 1.28 11.40 -4.31
CA THR A 113 1.19 12.66 -3.56
C THR A 113 1.40 12.37 -2.08
N VAL A 114 2.35 13.04 -1.45
CA VAL A 114 2.64 12.92 -0.01
C VAL A 114 2.74 14.31 0.60
N LEU A 115 1.77 14.72 1.40
CA LEU A 115 1.68 16.07 1.94
C LEU A 115 1.49 16.03 3.46
N ASP A 116 2.27 16.85 4.18
CA ASP A 116 2.11 17.06 5.63
C ASP A 116 2.17 15.78 6.47
N CYS A 117 2.91 14.76 6.03
CA CYS A 117 3.01 13.47 6.72
C CYS A 117 4.15 13.48 7.74
N THR A 118 3.82 13.26 9.02
CA THR A 118 4.79 13.31 10.13
C THR A 118 5.93 12.31 9.96
N LEU A 119 5.61 11.08 9.58
CA LEU A 119 6.56 10.02 9.26
C LEU A 119 5.87 8.95 8.42
N ILE A 120 6.46 8.62 7.28
CA ILE A 120 6.11 7.47 6.45
C ILE A 120 7.32 6.55 6.42
N SER A 121 7.20 5.36 7.04
CA SER A 121 8.29 4.39 7.12
C SER A 121 7.94 3.04 6.51
N SER A 122 8.90 2.44 5.78
CA SER A 122 8.75 1.10 5.18
C SER A 122 7.44 0.95 4.41
N THR A 123 7.18 1.90 3.52
CA THR A 123 5.92 1.99 2.78
C THR A 123 6.20 2.04 1.28
N PHE A 124 5.49 1.18 0.54
CA PHE A 124 5.47 1.14 -0.91
C PHE A 124 4.22 1.88 -1.38
N ILE A 125 4.41 3.10 -1.88
CA ILE A 125 3.34 3.96 -2.36
C ILE A 125 3.27 3.80 -3.88
N GLU A 126 2.19 3.24 -4.37
CA GLU A 126 1.99 3.03 -5.80
C GLU A 126 1.69 4.34 -6.56
N PRO A 127 1.76 4.32 -7.91
CA PRO A 127 1.44 5.48 -8.71
C PRO A 127 0.07 6.08 -8.40
N HIS A 128 -0.01 7.41 -8.44
CA HIS A 128 -1.22 8.20 -8.16
C HIS A 128 -1.85 8.04 -6.77
N ALA A 129 -1.27 7.26 -5.85
CA ALA A 129 -1.74 7.20 -4.48
C ALA A 129 -1.54 8.57 -3.77
N GLN A 130 -2.41 8.88 -2.82
CA GLN A 130 -2.39 10.15 -2.09
C GLN A 130 -2.33 9.90 -0.58
N LEU A 131 -1.28 10.39 0.08
CA LEU A 131 -1.09 10.35 1.53
C LEU A 131 -1.02 11.77 2.08
N ILE A 132 -1.93 12.13 2.99
CA ILE A 132 -2.12 13.50 3.44
C ILE A 132 -2.24 13.53 4.95
N GLY A 133 -1.44 14.35 5.64
CA GLY A 133 -1.58 14.59 7.08
C GLY A 133 -1.55 13.32 7.93
N SER A 134 -0.86 12.28 7.46
CA SER A 134 -0.94 10.93 8.02
C SER A 134 0.41 10.44 8.54
N THR A 135 0.37 9.50 9.48
CA THR A 135 1.57 8.81 9.97
C THR A 135 1.43 7.34 9.66
N ILE A 136 2.36 6.79 8.88
CA ILE A 136 2.42 5.36 8.57
C ILE A 136 3.75 4.84 9.06
N THR A 137 3.71 3.98 10.08
CA THR A 137 4.90 3.37 10.64
C THR A 137 4.74 1.87 10.68
N ASN A 138 5.67 1.17 10.03
CA ASN A 138 5.75 -0.28 10.15
C ASN A 138 6.83 -0.63 11.16
N PRO A 139 6.49 -1.27 12.29
CA PRO A 139 7.52 -1.88 13.11
C PRO A 139 8.21 -2.95 12.26
N ARG A 140 9.55 -2.94 12.20
CA ARG A 140 10.35 -3.99 11.53
C ARG A 140 10.17 -5.41 12.13
N ALA A 141 9.30 -5.56 13.12
CA ALA A 141 8.91 -6.85 13.67
C ALA A 141 8.09 -7.62 12.65
N LYS A 142 8.31 -8.94 12.57
CA LYS A 142 7.47 -9.82 11.76
C LYS A 142 6.03 -9.69 12.25
N SER A 143 5.16 -9.12 11.43
CA SER A 143 3.72 -9.18 11.68
C SER A 143 3.23 -10.59 11.40
N HIS A 144 2.40 -11.13 12.30
CA HIS A 144 1.66 -12.38 12.09
C HIS A 144 0.36 -12.16 11.31
N PHE A 145 0.14 -10.95 10.80
CA PHE A 145 -1.06 -10.54 10.10
C PHE A 145 -0.70 -9.97 8.72
N GLY A 146 -1.26 -10.55 7.66
CA GLY A 146 -0.99 -10.20 6.26
C GLY A 146 -1.37 -11.34 5.32
N VAL A 147 -1.45 -11.06 4.02
CA VAL A 147 -1.63 -12.07 2.96
C VAL A 147 -0.51 -13.11 3.08
N GLY A 148 -0.87 -14.39 3.16
CA GLY A 148 0.11 -15.45 3.43
C GLY A 148 0.28 -15.81 4.90
N SER A 149 -0.33 -15.05 5.83
CA SER A 149 -0.38 -15.47 7.23
C SER A 149 -1.31 -16.66 7.38
N GLN A 150 -0.78 -17.73 7.95
CA GLN A 150 -1.54 -18.93 8.30
C GLN A 150 -2.49 -18.59 9.44
N LEU A 151 -3.79 -18.64 9.17
CA LEU A 151 -4.79 -18.68 10.24
C LEU A 151 -5.10 -20.13 10.58
N LYS A 152 -5.00 -20.46 11.87
CA LYS A 152 -5.68 -21.64 12.41
C LYS A 152 -7.16 -21.30 12.53
N LEU A 153 -7.96 -21.77 11.57
CA LEU A 153 -9.40 -21.68 11.63
C LEU A 153 -9.89 -22.63 12.74
N LEU A 154 -10.38 -22.04 13.84
CA LEU A 154 -11.12 -22.70 14.93
C LEU A 154 -10.41 -23.91 15.55
N ASN A 155 -9.99 -23.74 16.80
CA ASN A 155 -9.30 -24.73 17.65
C ASN A 155 -10.02 -26.09 17.86
N GLU A 156 -11.15 -26.36 17.21
CA GLU A 156 -12.05 -27.45 17.60
C GLU A 156 -12.45 -28.44 16.48
N ILE A 157 -12.30 -28.14 15.19
CA ILE A 157 -12.86 -29.02 14.13
C ILE A 157 -11.83 -29.44 13.08
N SER A 158 -10.71 -28.74 12.92
CA SER A 158 -9.76 -29.05 11.85
C SER A 158 -8.30 -28.73 12.21
N PRO A 159 -7.34 -29.63 11.91
CA PRO A 159 -5.91 -29.35 12.08
C PRO A 159 -5.32 -28.46 10.98
N PHE A 160 -6.13 -27.97 10.03
CA PHE A 160 -5.65 -27.30 8.83
C PHE A 160 -5.40 -25.80 9.05
N GLU A 161 -4.30 -25.31 8.49
CA GLU A 161 -3.93 -23.91 8.41
C GLU A 161 -4.32 -23.39 7.03
N TYR A 162 -5.17 -22.36 6.97
CA TYR A 162 -5.59 -21.77 5.71
C TYR A 162 -4.89 -20.43 5.50
N LEU A 163 -4.48 -20.17 4.26
CA LEU A 163 -4.02 -18.85 3.86
C LEU A 163 -5.22 -17.89 3.81
N LEU A 164 -5.09 -16.74 4.46
CA LEU A 164 -5.98 -15.61 4.20
C LEU A 164 -5.78 -15.13 2.77
N ALA A 165 -6.68 -15.51 1.87
CA ALA A 165 -6.77 -14.97 0.52
C ALA A 165 -8.08 -14.18 0.35
N PRO A 166 -8.01 -12.91 -0.08
CA PRO A 166 -9.18 -12.13 -0.49
C PRO A 166 -10.08 -12.85 -1.48
N GLY A 167 -11.39 -12.88 -1.20
CA GLY A 167 -12.39 -13.42 -2.11
C GLY A 167 -12.64 -14.92 -2.02
N LEU A 168 -12.08 -15.62 -1.01
CA LEU A 168 -12.52 -16.98 -0.65
C LEU A 168 -13.96 -16.94 -0.16
N THR A 169 -14.87 -17.53 -0.93
CA THR A 169 -16.23 -17.82 -0.46
C THR A 169 -16.25 -19.12 0.35
N LEU A 170 -17.32 -19.36 1.12
CA LEU A 170 -17.54 -20.65 1.79
C LEU A 170 -17.57 -21.81 0.78
N ASP A 171 -18.08 -21.57 -0.43
CA ASP A 171 -18.09 -22.55 -1.51
C ASP A 171 -16.67 -22.82 -2.03
N ASP A 172 -15.81 -21.80 -2.13
CA ASP A 172 -14.40 -21.96 -2.50
C ASP A 172 -13.62 -22.75 -1.41
N LEU A 173 -13.95 -22.55 -0.13
CA LEU A 173 -13.36 -23.33 0.98
C LEU A 173 -13.79 -24.81 0.92
N ALA A 174 -15.05 -25.08 0.60
CA ALA A 174 -15.56 -26.44 0.40
C ALA A 174 -14.92 -27.11 -0.83
N GLU A 175 -14.69 -26.37 -1.92
CA GLU A 175 -13.96 -26.87 -3.09
C GLU A 175 -12.46 -27.11 -2.82
N LEU A 176 -11.80 -26.27 -2.00
CA LEU A 176 -10.41 -26.44 -1.56
C LEU A 176 -10.21 -27.60 -0.56
N GLU A 177 -11.27 -28.04 0.10
CA GLU A 177 -11.23 -29.25 0.93
C GLU A 177 -11.22 -30.52 0.05
N ILE A 178 -11.79 -30.45 -1.16
CA ILE A 178 -11.92 -31.55 -2.13
C ILE A 178 -10.75 -31.57 -3.12
N LEU A 179 -10.39 -30.41 -3.66
CA LEU A 179 -9.24 -30.19 -4.51
C LEU A 179 -8.08 -29.93 -3.57
N ARG A 180 -7.10 -30.82 -3.47
CA ARG A 180 -5.82 -30.53 -2.82
C ARG A 180 -4.87 -29.89 -3.84
N PRO A 181 -4.95 -28.60 -4.24
CA PRO A 181 -3.79 -28.01 -4.87
C PRO A 181 -2.77 -27.78 -3.75
N SER A 182 -1.51 -28.08 -4.05
CA SER A 182 -0.39 -27.39 -3.42
C SER A 182 -0.71 -25.90 -3.46
N CYS A 183 -1.12 -25.33 -2.33
CA CYS A 183 -1.35 -23.90 -2.23
C CYS A 183 -0.04 -23.25 -2.69
N PRO A 184 -0.04 -22.42 -3.74
CA PRO A 184 1.17 -21.70 -4.10
C PRO A 184 1.58 -20.95 -2.84
N ASP A 185 2.86 -21.03 -2.47
CA ASP A 185 3.42 -20.14 -1.45
C ASP A 185 3.17 -18.72 -1.96
N LEU A 186 2.05 -18.13 -1.55
CA LEU A 186 1.90 -16.68 -1.66
C LEU A 186 3.08 -16.19 -0.84
N PRO A 187 4.03 -15.46 -1.46
CA PRO A 187 5.19 -14.97 -0.72
C PRO A 187 4.62 -14.32 0.53
N GLY A 188 5.25 -14.51 1.70
CA GLY A 188 4.80 -13.84 2.93
C GLY A 188 4.86 -12.35 2.65
N ILE A 189 3.76 -11.81 2.12
CA ILE A 189 3.81 -10.66 1.23
C ILE A 189 4.00 -9.53 2.24
N LEU A 190 5.23 -9.00 2.23
CA LEU A 190 5.61 -7.74 2.83
C LEU A 190 5.89 -7.77 4.34
N SER A 191 6.67 -8.75 4.84
CA SER A 191 7.15 -8.65 6.23
C SER A 191 7.90 -7.31 6.45
N GLY A 192 7.21 -6.35 7.06
CA GLY A 192 7.72 -5.02 7.37
C GLY A 192 7.37 -3.91 6.36
N TRP A 193 6.58 -4.16 5.30
CA TRP A 193 6.17 -3.12 4.35
C TRP A 193 4.66 -2.89 4.33
N SER A 194 4.23 -1.63 4.35
CA SER A 194 2.86 -1.26 3.98
C SER A 194 2.77 -1.02 2.47
N ILE A 195 1.70 -1.45 1.81
CA ILE A 195 1.38 -1.08 0.43
C ILE A 195 0.19 -0.13 0.43
N ILE A 196 0.37 1.00 -0.24
CA ILE A 196 -0.72 1.92 -0.59
C ILE A 196 -0.93 1.82 -2.09
N GLY A 197 -1.97 1.09 -2.49
CA GLY A 197 -2.28 0.80 -3.89
C GLY A 197 -2.63 2.03 -4.72
N SER A 198 -2.59 1.85 -6.04
CA SER A 198 -2.76 2.93 -6.99
C SER A 198 -4.11 3.65 -6.80
N HIS A 199 -4.09 4.98 -6.83
CA HIS A 199 -5.27 5.84 -6.57
C HIS A 199 -5.89 5.70 -5.18
N ALA A 200 -5.28 4.95 -4.25
CA ALA A 200 -5.74 4.93 -2.87
C ALA A 200 -5.50 6.28 -2.19
N LEU A 201 -6.37 6.63 -1.24
CA LEU A 201 -6.29 7.87 -0.47
C LEU A 201 -6.20 7.57 1.02
N VAL A 202 -5.13 8.03 1.67
CA VAL A 202 -4.99 8.03 3.12
C VAL A 202 -4.88 9.47 3.59
N GLU A 203 -5.95 10.01 4.18
CA GLU A 203 -5.95 11.37 4.71
C GLU A 203 -6.24 11.41 6.22
N PHE A 204 -5.45 12.19 6.94
CA PHE A 204 -5.61 12.46 8.36
C PHE A 204 -5.71 11.20 9.23
N CYS A 205 -4.97 10.15 8.86
CA CYS A 205 -4.85 8.95 9.68
C CYS A 205 -3.76 9.16 10.73
N ARG A 206 -4.15 9.17 12.00
CA ARG A 206 -3.23 9.49 13.10
C ARG A 206 -2.12 8.44 13.22
N ASP A 207 -2.48 7.17 13.12
CA ASP A 207 -1.55 6.04 13.29
C ASP A 207 -1.96 4.90 12.37
N ALA A 208 -1.06 4.50 11.49
CA ALA A 208 -1.26 3.41 10.57
C ALA A 208 -0.02 2.54 10.44
N GLY A 209 -0.21 1.24 10.26
CA GLY A 209 0.89 0.30 10.17
C GLY A 209 0.44 -1.04 9.60
N ASN A 210 1.36 -1.69 8.89
CA ASN A 210 1.17 -2.97 8.23
C ASN A 210 -0.13 -3.01 7.42
N LEU A 211 -0.24 -2.05 6.49
CA LEU A 211 -1.39 -1.86 5.62
C LEU A 211 -1.20 -2.52 4.27
N LEU A 212 -2.29 -3.05 3.73
CA LEU A 212 -2.39 -3.34 2.31
C LEU A 212 -3.68 -2.72 1.80
N LEU A 213 -3.54 -1.58 1.12
CA LEU A 213 -4.66 -0.93 0.47
C LEU A 213 -4.64 -1.33 -1.01
N ASP A 214 -5.70 -1.98 -1.45
CA ASP A 214 -5.93 -2.21 -2.86
C ASP A 214 -6.30 -0.90 -3.57
N TYR A 215 -6.34 -0.92 -4.90
CA TYR A 215 -6.55 0.29 -5.70
C TYR A 215 -7.82 1.06 -5.29
N SER A 216 -7.74 2.39 -5.32
CA SER A 216 -8.86 3.30 -4.98
C SER A 216 -9.47 3.15 -3.58
N CYS A 217 -8.91 2.32 -2.69
CA CYS A 217 -9.35 2.23 -1.30
C CYS A 217 -9.06 3.54 -0.57
N ARG A 218 -9.86 3.83 0.46
CA ARG A 218 -9.75 5.12 1.16
C ARG A 218 -9.80 4.98 2.67
N ILE A 219 -8.90 5.70 3.33
CA ILE A 219 -8.87 5.94 4.76
C ILE A 219 -8.96 7.45 4.97
N SER A 220 -9.89 7.90 5.79
CA SER A 220 -10.10 9.33 6.04
C SER A 220 -10.47 9.59 7.49
N ASN A 221 -9.69 10.45 8.16
CA ASN A 221 -9.88 10.81 9.57
C ASN A 221 -9.97 9.59 10.51
N ALA A 222 -9.20 8.54 10.22
CA ALA A 222 -9.16 7.33 11.05
C ALA A 222 -8.22 7.52 12.23
N LEU A 223 -8.60 6.98 13.40
CA LEU A 223 -7.78 7.09 14.60
C LEU A 223 -6.59 6.13 14.57
N SER A 224 -6.84 4.87 14.20
CA SER A 224 -5.81 3.84 14.11
C SER A 224 -6.22 2.77 13.10
N VAL A 225 -5.33 2.46 12.15
CA VAL A 225 -5.54 1.41 11.14
C VAL A 225 -4.28 0.56 11.12
N ASN A 226 -4.32 -0.61 11.77
CA ASN A 226 -3.13 -1.43 11.97
C ASN A 226 -3.39 -2.86 11.53
N ASN A 227 -2.42 -3.49 10.85
CA ASN A 227 -2.56 -4.86 10.38
C ASN A 227 -3.88 -5.03 9.61
N ALA A 228 -4.05 -4.25 8.54
CA ALA A 228 -5.33 -4.14 7.87
C ALA A 228 -5.21 -4.25 6.37
N MET A 229 -6.17 -4.93 5.77
CA MET A 229 -6.30 -5.03 4.32
C MET A 229 -7.61 -4.42 3.87
N LEU A 230 -7.55 -3.47 2.95
CA LEU A 230 -8.74 -2.90 2.32
C LEU A 230 -8.76 -3.36 0.88
N LEU A 231 -9.82 -4.06 0.49
CA LEU A 231 -9.93 -4.66 -0.83
C LEU A 231 -10.85 -3.84 -1.71
N SER A 232 -10.65 -3.98 -3.01
CA SER A 232 -11.50 -3.36 -4.02
C SER A 232 -11.87 -4.37 -5.10
N ARG A 233 -13.02 -4.15 -5.73
CA ARG A 233 -13.49 -4.99 -6.84
C ARG A 233 -13.79 -4.11 -8.04
N ILE A 234 -13.10 -4.38 -9.14
CA ILE A 234 -13.47 -3.92 -10.48
C ILE A 234 -14.29 -5.01 -11.15
N THR A 235 -15.51 -4.68 -11.55
CA THR A 235 -16.31 -5.48 -12.47
C THR A 235 -16.44 -4.74 -13.78
N ASN A 236 -16.11 -5.41 -14.89
CA ASN A 236 -16.44 -4.94 -16.22
C ASN A 236 -17.65 -5.73 -16.72
N GLU A 237 -18.85 -5.18 -16.51
CA GLU A 237 -20.08 -5.76 -17.01
C GLU A 237 -20.58 -4.92 -18.18
N GLN A 238 -20.71 -5.54 -19.36
CA GLN A 238 -21.25 -4.89 -20.57
C GLN A 238 -20.50 -3.61 -21.01
N GLY A 239 -19.20 -3.52 -20.71
CA GLY A 239 -18.37 -2.35 -21.05
C GLY A 239 -18.37 -1.24 -20.00
N TRP A 240 -19.12 -1.40 -18.90
CA TRP A 240 -19.11 -0.49 -17.76
C TRP A 240 -18.15 -1.00 -16.69
N ILE A 241 -17.18 -0.16 -16.31
CA ILE A 241 -16.27 -0.40 -15.19
C ILE A 241 -16.97 0.07 -13.92
N SER A 242 -17.39 -0.85 -13.07
CA SER A 242 -17.88 -0.57 -11.72
C SER A 242 -16.80 -0.93 -10.70
N CYS A 243 -16.41 0.03 -9.87
CA CYS A 243 -15.51 -0.22 -8.74
C CYS A 243 -16.27 -0.20 -7.42
N GLN A 244 -15.97 -1.18 -6.58
CA GLN A 244 -16.44 -1.25 -5.19
C GLN A 244 -15.22 -1.24 -4.27
N PRO A 245 -14.58 -0.07 -4.06
CA PRO A 245 -13.49 0.04 -3.09
C PRO A 245 -14.04 -0.01 -1.66
N SER A 246 -13.16 -0.34 -0.72
CA SER A 246 -13.48 -0.30 0.72
C SER A 246 -13.05 1.02 1.34
N PHE A 247 -13.79 1.43 2.38
CA PHE A 247 -13.62 2.73 3.02
C PHE A 247 -13.48 2.61 4.53
N ILE A 248 -12.57 3.39 5.11
CA ILE A 248 -12.58 3.73 6.53
C ILE A 248 -12.80 5.23 6.64
N GLU A 249 -13.91 5.60 7.23
CA GLU A 249 -14.31 7.00 7.42
C GLU A 249 -14.01 7.50 8.84
N THR A 250 -14.45 8.73 9.10
CA THR A 250 -14.11 9.48 10.30
C THR A 250 -14.41 8.71 11.59
N GLY A 251 -13.38 8.58 12.43
CA GLY A 251 -13.45 7.90 13.71
C GLY A 251 -13.46 6.37 13.64
N GLY A 252 -13.38 5.78 12.44
CA GLY A 252 -13.20 4.35 12.27
C GLY A 252 -11.85 3.87 12.78
N SER A 253 -11.78 2.61 13.21
CA SER A 253 -10.52 1.93 13.51
C SER A 253 -10.63 0.46 13.16
N ILE A 254 -9.57 -0.08 12.59
CA ILE A 254 -9.45 -1.49 12.26
C ILE A 254 -8.12 -2.01 12.79
N THR A 255 -8.15 -3.19 13.39
CA THR A 255 -6.94 -3.88 13.83
C THR A 255 -7.07 -5.36 13.55
N ASN A 256 -6.08 -5.92 12.85
CA ASN A 256 -6.08 -7.33 12.44
C ASN A 256 -7.36 -7.67 11.68
N GLY A 257 -7.63 -6.96 10.58
CA GLY A 257 -8.85 -7.19 9.81
C GLY A 257 -8.74 -6.96 8.32
N VAL A 258 -9.68 -7.56 7.58
CA VAL A 258 -9.86 -7.40 6.14
C VAL A 258 -11.21 -6.75 5.88
N LEU A 259 -11.24 -5.71 5.04
CA LEU A 259 -12.47 -5.15 4.51
C LEU A 259 -12.70 -5.67 3.09
N GLN A 260 -13.81 -6.38 2.93
CA GLN A 260 -14.25 -6.89 1.64
C GLN A 260 -14.70 -5.75 0.71
N PRO A 261 -14.55 -5.88 -0.61
CA PRO A 261 -14.90 -4.84 -1.56
C PRO A 261 -16.29 -4.23 -1.34
N GLY A 262 -16.37 -2.90 -1.32
CA GLY A 262 -17.60 -2.14 -1.07
C GLY A 262 -17.98 -1.99 0.41
N SER A 263 -17.20 -2.56 1.33
CA SER A 263 -17.43 -2.37 2.77
C SER A 263 -17.00 -0.99 3.23
N SER A 264 -17.68 -0.46 4.24
CA SER A 264 -17.29 0.77 4.91
C SER A 264 -17.33 0.62 6.42
N ILE A 265 -16.34 1.22 7.10
CA ILE A 265 -16.36 1.43 8.56
C ILE A 265 -16.54 2.93 8.79
N SER A 266 -17.61 3.32 9.46
CA SER A 266 -17.86 4.72 9.86
C SER A 266 -18.16 4.84 11.35
N SER A 267 -17.94 6.05 11.89
CA SER A 267 -18.33 6.55 13.23
C SER A 267 -18.25 5.55 14.40
N SER A 268 -17.13 5.58 15.13
CA SER A 268 -16.92 4.85 16.41
C SER A 268 -16.95 3.33 16.35
N ALA A 269 -17.15 2.74 15.17
CA ALA A 269 -17.00 1.31 14.95
C ALA A 269 -15.51 0.91 15.06
N ARG A 270 -15.25 -0.08 15.92
CA ARG A 270 -13.95 -0.75 16.03
C ARG A 270 -14.10 -2.17 15.50
N ALA A 271 -13.41 -2.44 14.41
CA ALA A 271 -13.29 -3.78 13.85
C ALA A 271 -12.01 -4.42 14.39
N ASN A 272 -12.15 -5.35 15.35
CA ASN A 272 -11.06 -6.19 15.82
C ASN A 272 -11.32 -7.61 15.32
N HIS A 273 -10.35 -8.24 14.65
CA HIS A 273 -10.47 -9.62 14.16
C HIS A 273 -11.65 -9.83 13.18
N VAL A 274 -11.69 -9.02 12.12
CA VAL A 274 -12.72 -9.12 11.06
C VAL A 274 -12.11 -9.80 9.84
N PHE A 275 -12.75 -10.86 9.34
CA PHE A 275 -12.32 -11.62 8.16
C PHE A 275 -13.19 -11.28 6.93
#